data_AF-A0ABD7B543-F1
#
_entry.id   AF-A0ABD7B543-F1
#
_cell.length_a   1.000
_cell.length_b   1.000
_cell.length_c   1.000
_cell.angle_alpha   90.00
_cell.angle_beta   90.00
_cell.angle_gamma   90.00
#
_symmetry.space_group_name_H-M   'P 1'
#
loop_
_entity.id
_entity.type
_entity.pdbx_description
1 polymer ?
#
loop_
_entity_poly.entity_id
_entity_poly.type
_entity_poly.pdbx_seq_one_letter_code
_entity_poly.pdbx_strand_id
1 'polypeptide(L)'
;MEKAALPVELQARVVSATWHSRMTRSPIEGYDSWSKHEQIRAAVTRAGITRWLAIDDDPNHSCPARDYRLIRCESTMGLGSEATQLELRAKLQALVDTSDG
;
A
#
# COMPACT_ATOMS: atom_id res chain seq x y z
N MET A 1 0.94 -6.43 8.92
CA MET A 1 2.36 -6.82 8.92
C MET A 1 3.17 -5.67 9.50
N GLU A 2 3.89 -5.86 10.59
CA GLU A 2 4.66 -4.77 11.23
C GLU A 2 5.95 -4.53 10.46
N LYS A 3 6.27 -3.25 10.17
CA LYS A 3 7.48 -2.85 9.43
C LYS A 3 8.75 -3.52 9.95
N ALA A 4 8.84 -3.71 11.28
CA ALA A 4 9.97 -4.37 11.94
C ALA A 4 10.19 -5.84 11.53
N ALA A 5 9.16 -6.50 10.97
CA ALA A 5 9.26 -7.87 10.49
C ALA A 5 9.86 -7.97 9.07
N LEU A 6 10.13 -6.84 8.40
CA LEU A 6 10.74 -6.82 7.07
C LEU A 6 12.27 -6.72 7.15
N PRO A 7 13.02 -7.23 6.16
CA PRO A 7 14.45 -6.94 5.99
C PRO A 7 14.73 -5.44 5.95
N VAL A 8 15.90 -5.01 6.44
CA VAL A 8 16.22 -3.58 6.67
C VAL A 8 16.13 -2.74 5.38
N GLU A 9 16.47 -3.35 4.25
CA GLU A 9 16.41 -2.74 2.92
C GLU A 9 14.97 -2.41 2.50
N LEU A 10 14.02 -3.24 2.94
CA LEU A 10 12.59 -3.05 2.70
C LEU A 10 11.97 -2.14 3.76
N GLN A 11 12.47 -2.15 5.00
CA GLN A 11 12.03 -1.21 6.02
C GLN A 11 12.21 0.25 5.58
N ALA A 12 13.31 0.57 4.90
CA ALA A 12 13.55 1.93 4.39
C ALA A 12 12.51 2.38 3.33
N ARG A 13 11.87 1.43 2.64
CA ARG A 13 10.94 1.68 1.53
C ARG A 13 9.47 1.56 1.94
N VAL A 14 9.19 1.07 3.14
CA VAL A 14 7.84 0.90 3.68
C VAL A 14 7.55 2.00 4.70
N VAL A 15 6.56 2.84 4.38
CA VAL A 15 6.15 3.97 5.21
C VAL A 15 5.40 3.49 6.47
N SER A 16 4.37 2.67 6.32
CA SER A 16 3.67 2.04 7.45
C SER A 16 2.74 0.90 7.02
N ALA A 17 2.22 0.15 8.00
CA ALA A 17 0.99 -0.63 7.84
C ALA A 17 -0.25 0.25 8.09
N THR A 18 -1.40 -0.13 7.52
CA THR A 18 -2.69 0.57 7.71
C THR A 18 -3.26 0.42 9.12
N TRP A 19 -2.82 -0.60 9.86
CA TRP A 19 -3.03 -0.74 11.30
C TRP A 19 -1.72 -0.54 12.04
N HIS A 20 -1.67 0.43 12.97
CA HIS A 20 -0.44 0.81 13.67
C HIS A 20 -0.73 1.04 15.15
N SER A 21 0.23 0.80 16.04
CA SER A 21 0.07 0.99 17.50
C SER A 21 -0.27 2.43 17.92
N ARG A 22 -0.05 3.41 17.02
CA ARG A 22 -0.51 4.81 17.19
C ARG A 22 -2.03 4.94 17.09
N MET A 23 -2.69 4.06 16.35
CA MET A 23 -4.15 3.98 16.24
C MET A 23 -4.78 3.52 17.54
N THR A 24 -4.08 2.68 18.30
CA THR A 24 -4.48 2.29 19.66
C THR A 24 -4.49 3.47 20.65
N ARG A 25 -3.67 4.49 20.40
CA ARG A 25 -3.56 5.69 21.26
C ARG A 25 -4.52 6.81 20.89
N SER A 26 -5.00 6.84 19.65
CA SER A 26 -6.01 7.80 19.18
C SER A 26 -6.83 7.10 18.09
N PRO A 27 -7.82 6.29 18.50
CA PRO A 27 -8.66 5.56 17.57
C PRO A 27 -9.48 6.54 16.74
N ILE A 28 -9.55 6.30 15.43
CA ILE A 28 -10.56 6.95 14.59
C ILE A 28 -11.83 6.13 14.78
N GLU A 29 -12.87 6.74 15.33
CA GLU A 29 -14.15 6.08 15.51
C GLU A 29 -14.68 5.53 14.18
N GLY A 30 -15.10 4.26 14.17
CA GLY A 30 -15.59 3.58 12.98
C GLY A 30 -14.52 3.13 11.98
N TYR A 31 -13.21 3.28 12.27
CA TYR A 31 -12.15 2.87 11.35
C TYR A 31 -12.19 1.37 10.97
N ASP A 32 -12.64 0.51 11.90
CA ASP A 32 -12.82 -0.91 11.65
C ASP A 32 -13.92 -1.22 10.63
N SER A 33 -14.84 -0.28 10.42
CA SER A 33 -15.91 -0.39 9.41
C SER A 33 -15.49 0.10 8.02
N TRP A 34 -14.31 0.73 7.91
CA TRP A 34 -13.81 1.25 6.64
C TRP A 34 -13.24 0.13 5.77
N SER A 35 -13.43 0.26 4.46
CA SER A 35 -12.72 -0.56 3.47
C SER A 35 -11.20 -0.36 3.59
N LYS A 36 -10.40 -1.36 3.17
CA LYS A 36 -8.93 -1.19 3.12
C LYS A 36 -8.53 0.03 2.30
N HIS A 37 -9.27 0.32 1.23
CA HIS A 37 -9.04 1.50 0.40
C HIS A 37 -9.16 2.81 1.18
N GLU A 38 -10.22 2.97 1.97
CA GLU A 38 -10.43 4.16 2.81
C GLU A 38 -9.36 4.28 3.88
N GLN A 39 -8.98 3.17 4.49
CA GLN A 39 -7.88 3.11 5.45
C GLN A 39 -6.55 3.59 4.83
N ILE A 40 -6.20 3.09 3.64
CA ILE A 40 -5.01 3.49 2.89
C ILE A 40 -5.08 4.98 2.55
N ARG A 41 -6.20 5.46 1.97
CA ARG A 41 -6.37 6.86 1.58
C ARG A 41 -6.22 7.81 2.77
N ALA A 42 -6.79 7.46 3.92
CA ALA A 42 -6.68 8.27 5.12
C ALA A 42 -5.24 8.27 5.66
N ALA A 43 -4.55 7.12 5.61
CA ALA A 43 -3.14 7.03 6.03
C ALA A 43 -2.22 7.92 5.18
N VAL A 44 -2.28 7.80 3.85
CA VAL A 44 -1.43 8.60 2.94
C VAL A 44 -1.77 10.09 3.02
N THR A 45 -3.05 10.44 3.21
CA THR A 45 -3.50 11.84 3.38
C THR A 45 -2.90 12.44 4.66
N ARG A 46 -2.99 11.74 5.80
CA ARG A 46 -2.39 12.19 7.07
C ARG A 46 -0.87 12.33 6.99
N ALA A 47 -0.21 11.49 6.19
CA ALA A 47 1.23 11.54 5.99
C ALA A 47 1.68 12.58 4.94
N GLY A 48 0.75 13.26 4.26
CA GLY A 48 1.08 14.18 3.16
C GLY A 48 1.64 13.48 1.92
N ILE A 49 1.41 12.17 1.76
CA ILE A 49 1.92 11.37 0.64
C ILE A 49 0.91 11.43 -0.50
N THR A 50 1.30 12.08 -1.59
CA THR A 50 0.45 12.26 -2.78
C THR A 50 0.72 11.21 -3.86
N ARG A 51 1.86 10.53 -3.78
CA ARG A 51 2.37 9.61 -4.79
C ARG A 51 2.72 8.28 -4.15
N TRP A 52 1.89 7.26 -4.41
CA TRP A 52 1.96 5.96 -3.75
C TRP A 52 1.32 4.86 -4.60
N LEU A 53 1.66 3.61 -4.30
CA LEU A 53 1.03 2.40 -4.84
C LEU A 53 0.50 1.54 -3.68
N ALA A 54 -0.59 0.83 -3.93
CA ALA A 54 -1.06 -0.27 -3.07
C ALA A 54 -0.73 -1.60 -3.73
N ILE A 55 -0.26 -2.56 -2.94
CA ILE A 55 -0.12 -3.96 -3.34
C ILE A 55 -1.12 -4.73 -2.49
N ASP A 56 -2.05 -5.46 -3.11
CA ASP A 56 -3.14 -6.12 -2.41
C ASP A 56 -3.57 -7.38 -3.16
N ASP A 57 -3.77 -8.48 -2.44
CA ASP A 57 -4.16 -9.79 -2.97
C ASP A 57 -5.66 -10.08 -2.82
N ASP A 58 -6.40 -9.23 -2.12
CA ASP A 58 -7.80 -9.46 -1.78
C ASP A 58 -8.73 -8.81 -2.81
N PRO A 59 -9.36 -9.56 -3.74
CA PRO A 59 -10.22 -8.94 -4.74
C PRO A 59 -11.53 -8.37 -4.16
N ASN A 60 -11.93 -8.78 -2.96
CA ASN A 60 -13.25 -8.50 -2.39
C ASN A 60 -13.25 -7.25 -1.48
N HIS A 61 -12.15 -7.00 -0.77
CA HIS A 61 -12.08 -5.91 0.23
C HIS A 61 -10.99 -4.87 -0.06
N SER A 62 -10.50 -4.80 -1.29
CA SER A 62 -9.38 -3.96 -1.71
C SER A 62 -9.81 -2.64 -2.37
N CYS A 63 -8.81 -1.85 -2.79
CA CYS A 63 -8.98 -0.73 -3.69
C CYS A 63 -9.79 -1.13 -4.94
N PRO A 64 -10.56 -0.19 -5.53
CA PRO A 64 -11.26 -0.43 -6.78
C PRO A 64 -10.31 -0.99 -7.84
N ALA A 65 -10.73 -2.01 -8.58
CA ALA A 65 -9.87 -2.70 -9.57
C ALA A 65 -9.34 -1.77 -10.69
N ARG A 66 -10.00 -0.63 -10.92
CA ARG A 66 -9.60 0.38 -11.91
C ARG A 66 -8.73 1.49 -11.32
N ASP A 67 -8.39 1.45 -10.03
CA ASP A 67 -7.47 2.42 -9.43
C ASP A 67 -6.05 2.16 -9.96
N TYR A 68 -5.48 3.15 -10.64
CA TYR A 68 -4.15 3.05 -11.24
C TYR A 68 -3.04 2.81 -10.19
N ARG A 69 -3.28 3.14 -8.91
CA ARG A 69 -2.34 2.95 -7.81
C ARG A 69 -2.31 1.51 -7.30
N LEU A 70 -3.34 0.71 -7.61
CA LEU A 70 -3.43 -0.68 -7.15
C LEU A 70 -2.60 -1.61 -8.04
N ILE A 71 -1.80 -2.47 -7.43
CA ILE A 71 -1.18 -3.65 -8.03
C ILE A 71 -1.85 -4.86 -7.38
N ARG A 72 -2.58 -5.64 -8.18
CA ARG A 72 -3.23 -6.86 -7.71
C ARG A 72 -2.19 -7.98 -7.71
N CYS A 73 -1.81 -8.47 -6.55
CA CYS A 73 -0.98 -9.66 -6.46
C CYS A 73 -1.83 -10.92 -6.25
N GLU A 74 -1.28 -12.08 -6.57
CA GLU A 74 -1.94 -13.35 -6.27
C GLU A 74 -1.75 -13.69 -4.79
N SER A 75 -2.77 -14.22 -4.12
CA SER A 75 -2.71 -14.50 -2.68
C SER A 75 -1.69 -15.57 -2.28
N THR A 76 -1.36 -16.48 -3.19
CA THR A 76 -0.43 -17.60 -2.96
C THR A 76 1.02 -17.21 -3.22
N MET A 77 1.27 -16.45 -4.29
CA MET A 77 2.63 -16.08 -4.70
C MET A 77 3.02 -14.66 -4.27
N GLY A 78 2.06 -13.77 -4.03
CA GLY A 78 2.30 -12.37 -3.75
C GLY A 78 3.18 -11.72 -4.83
N LEU A 79 4.33 -11.19 -4.40
CA LEU A 79 5.36 -10.62 -5.27
C LEU A 79 6.26 -11.68 -5.95
N GLY A 80 6.07 -12.97 -5.69
CA GLY A 80 6.78 -14.05 -6.37
C GLY A 80 6.38 -14.21 -7.85
N SER A 81 5.20 -13.73 -8.24
CA SER A 81 4.76 -13.73 -9.64
C SER A 81 5.54 -12.72 -10.48
N GLU A 82 6.14 -13.17 -11.57
CA GLU A 82 6.87 -12.31 -12.51
C GLU A 82 5.97 -11.21 -13.09
N ALA A 83 4.71 -11.52 -13.39
CA ALA A 83 3.75 -10.55 -13.89
C ALA A 83 3.49 -9.43 -12.88
N THR A 84 3.29 -9.77 -11.60
CA THR A 84 3.14 -8.78 -10.52
C THR A 84 4.39 -7.92 -10.37
N GLN A 85 5.58 -8.50 -10.49
CA GLN A 85 6.83 -7.75 -10.41
C GLN A 85 7.02 -6.80 -11.61
N LEU A 86 6.65 -7.22 -12.82
CA LEU A 86 6.69 -6.39 -14.02
C LEU A 86 5.77 -5.17 -13.88
N GLU A 87 4.54 -5.38 -13.42
CA GLU A 87 3.60 -4.29 -13.15
C GLU A 87 4.14 -3.34 -12.06
N LEU A 88 4.66 -3.89 -10.97
CA LEU A 88 5.25 -3.10 -9.88
C LEU A 88 6.42 -2.24 -10.38
N ARG A 89 7.35 -2.83 -11.16
CA ARG A 89 8.48 -2.08 -11.74
C ARG A 89 8.01 -0.96 -12.65
N ALA A 90 7.05 -1.23 -13.53
CA ALA A 90 6.52 -0.23 -14.45
C ALA A 90 5.87 0.95 -13.70
N LYS A 91 5.04 0.67 -12.69
CA LYS A 91 4.37 1.70 -11.88
C LYS A 91 5.34 2.46 -10.98
N LEU A 92 6.35 1.79 -10.43
CA LEU A 92 7.42 2.46 -9.69
C LEU A 92 8.25 3.38 -10.59
N GLN A 93 8.59 2.93 -11.80
CA GLN A 93 9.33 3.76 -12.76
C GLN A 93 8.52 5.01 -13.11
N ALA A 94 7.23 4.88 -13.43
CA ALA A 94 6.35 6.02 -13.67
C ALA A 94 6.26 6.97 -12.47
N LEU A 95 6.29 6.44 -11.25
CA LEU A 95 6.36 7.22 -10.00
C LEU A 95 7.72 7.86 -9.72
N VAL A 96 8.80 7.44 -10.38
CA VAL A 96 10.10 8.13 -10.26
C VAL A 96 10.22 9.16 -11.36
N ASP A 97 9.86 8.83 -12.60
CA ASP A 97 10.02 9.70 -13.77
C ASP A 97 9.18 10.98 -13.71
N THR A 98 8.00 10.95 -13.07
CA THR A 98 7.21 12.17 -12.84
C THR A 98 7.73 13.05 -11.69
N SER A 99 8.89 12.73 -11.10
CA SER A 99 9.54 13.53 -10.03
C SER A 99 10.62 14.48 -10.53
N ASP A 100 11.01 14.36 -11.81
CA ASP A 100 12.06 15.16 -12.44
C ASP A 100 11.50 16.39 -13.19
N GLY A 101 10.37 16.93 -12.74
CA GLY A 101 9.69 18.10 -13.30
C GLY A 101 9.41 19.19 -12.28
#